data_AF-A4IBH4-F1
#
_entry.id   AF-A4IBH4-F1
#
_cell.length_a   1.000
_cell.length_b   1.000
_cell.length_c   1.000
_cell.angle_alpha   90.00
_cell.angle_beta   90.00
_cell.angle_gamma   90.00
#
_symmetry.space_group_name_H-M   'P 1'
#
loop_
_entity.id
_entity.type
_entity.pdbx_description
1 polymer ?
#
loop_
_entity_poly.entity_id
_entity_poly.type
_entity_poly.pdbx_seq_one_letter_code
_entity_poly.pdbx_strand_id
1 'polypeptide(L)'
;MTKLVRKLKQMAKKRAHRKTVQKRKVERAQRELERCSEQQSQKLEDEVDREMARLNGELEKEAGARVGASGPDMDEAATNVVVKRAVRIIGGLVLEAPVTKKKQLTRKQAKRKEKMVERGLAVNDSLSKKWDHKKRCVKLRAQIRNEDLHN
;
A
#
# COMPACT_ATOMS: atom_id res chain seq x y z
N MET A 1 -48.69 -25.83 -29.95
CA MET A 1 -47.82 -24.63 -29.73
C MET A 1 -48.06 -23.61 -30.84
N THR A 2 -48.68 -22.47 -30.53
CA THR A 2 -48.97 -21.40 -31.50
C THR A 2 -47.70 -20.67 -31.96
N LYS A 3 -47.77 -19.97 -33.10
CA LYS A 3 -46.66 -19.14 -33.62
C LYS A 3 -46.20 -18.10 -32.59
N LEU A 4 -47.13 -17.50 -31.85
CA LEU A 4 -46.86 -16.53 -30.79
C LEU A 4 -46.00 -17.13 -29.68
N VAL A 5 -46.35 -18.33 -29.18
CA VAL A 5 -45.58 -18.98 -28.11
C VAL A 5 -44.17 -19.35 -28.59
N ARG A 6 -44.03 -19.80 -29.85
CA ARG A 6 -42.70 -20.04 -30.44
C ARG A 6 -41.86 -18.76 -30.46
N LYS A 7 -42.43 -17.62 -30.84
CA LYS A 7 -41.75 -16.32 -30.86
C LYS A 7 -41.32 -15.87 -29.46
N LEU A 8 -42.19 -16.02 -28.46
CA LEU A 8 -41.88 -15.69 -27.06
C LEU A 8 -40.72 -16.55 -26.53
N LYS A 9 -40.73 -17.86 -26.80
CA LYS A 9 -39.63 -18.78 -26.44
C LYS A 9 -38.31 -18.39 -27.12
N GLN A 10 -38.34 -17.99 -28.39
CA GLN A 10 -37.15 -17.49 -29.10
C GLN A 10 -36.63 -16.17 -28.49
N MET A 11 -37.51 -15.23 -28.14
CA MET A 11 -37.12 -13.98 -27.49
C MET A 11 -36.52 -14.21 -26.11
N ALA A 12 -37.09 -15.12 -25.32
CA ALA A 12 -36.53 -15.53 -24.04
C ALA A 12 -35.14 -16.14 -24.20
N LYS A 13 -34.93 -17.05 -25.17
CA LYS A 13 -33.61 -17.62 -25.48
C LYS A 13 -32.59 -16.54 -25.86
N LYS A 14 -32.95 -15.60 -26.74
CA LYS A 14 -32.07 -14.49 -27.13
C LYS A 14 -31.75 -13.56 -25.95
N ARG A 15 -32.73 -13.26 -25.09
CA ARG A 15 -32.53 -12.46 -23.89
C ARG A 15 -31.58 -13.14 -22.90
N ALA A 16 -31.76 -14.44 -22.66
CA ALA A 16 -30.87 -15.23 -21.80
C ALA A 16 -29.44 -15.27 -22.35
N HIS A 17 -29.28 -15.52 -23.66
CA HIS A 17 -27.97 -15.51 -24.30
C HIS A 17 -27.26 -14.16 -24.20
N ARG A 18 -27.97 -13.05 -24.41
CA ARG A 18 -27.38 -11.71 -24.24
C ARG A 18 -26.87 -11.49 -22.81
N LYS A 19 -27.64 -11.89 -21.80
CA LYS A 19 -27.24 -11.79 -20.39
C LYS A 19 -25.99 -12.62 -20.10
N THR A 20 -25.92 -13.87 -20.58
CA THR A 20 -24.75 -14.72 -20.35
C THR A 20 -23.50 -14.20 -21.06
N VAL A 21 -23.64 -13.68 -22.28
CA VAL A 21 -22.53 -13.04 -23.00
C VAL A 21 -22.04 -11.79 -22.27
N GLN A 22 -22.94 -10.93 -21.80
CA GLN A 22 -22.58 -9.73 -21.05
C GLN A 22 -21.87 -10.10 -19.74
N LYS A 23 -22.39 -11.08 -18.99
CA LYS A 23 -21.73 -11.62 -17.79
C LYS A 23 -20.29 -12.08 -18.09
N ARG A 24 -20.09 -12.88 -19.15
CA ARG A 24 -18.77 -13.36 -19.56
C ARG A 24 -17.83 -12.25 -20.04
N LYS A 25 -18.35 -11.14 -20.57
CA LYS A 25 -17.53 -9.98 -20.95
C LYS A 25 -17.05 -9.23 -19.71
N VAL A 26 -17.95 -9.00 -18.75
CA VAL A 26 -17.61 -8.37 -17.46
C VAL A 26 -16.59 -9.21 -16.71
N GLU A 27 -16.80 -10.54 -16.63
CA GLU A 27 -15.87 -11.45 -15.96
C GLU A 27 -14.47 -11.44 -16.60
N ARG A 28 -14.39 -11.36 -17.93
CA ARG A 28 -13.10 -11.22 -18.63
C ARG A 28 -12.40 -9.91 -18.30
N ALA A 29 -13.12 -8.79 -18.37
CA ALA A 29 -12.56 -7.48 -18.03
C ALA A 29 -12.10 -7.42 -16.56
N GLN A 30 -12.85 -8.03 -15.64
CA GLN A 30 -12.46 -8.12 -14.24
C GLN A 30 -11.19 -8.96 -14.05
N ARG A 31 -11.13 -10.14 -14.68
CA ARG A 31 -9.95 -11.02 -14.61
C ARG A 31 -8.69 -10.37 -15.19
N GLU A 32 -8.83 -9.57 -16.25
CA GLU A 32 -7.72 -8.78 -16.81
C GLU A 32 -7.25 -7.68 -15.86
N LEU A 33 -8.17 -6.98 -15.19
CA LEU A 33 -7.83 -5.97 -14.18
C LEU A 33 -7.13 -6.58 -12.96
N GLU A 34 -7.61 -7.72 -12.46
CA GLU A 34 -7.00 -8.45 -11.34
C GLU A 34 -5.58 -8.88 -11.69
N ARG A 35 -5.36 -9.47 -12.87
CA ARG A 35 -4.01 -9.83 -13.35
C ARG A 35 -3.07 -8.65 -13.46
N CYS A 36 -3.53 -7.53 -14.01
CA CYS A 36 -2.72 -6.31 -14.10
C CYS A 36 -2.37 -5.77 -12.70
N SER A 37 -3.31 -5.84 -11.75
CA SER A 37 -3.08 -5.43 -10.36
C SER A 37 -2.08 -6.34 -9.64
N GLU A 38 -2.20 -7.66 -9.82
CA GLU A 38 -1.28 -8.65 -9.26
C GLU A 38 0.14 -8.45 -9.78
N GLN A 39 0.31 -8.25 -11.09
CA GLN A 39 1.62 -7.97 -11.68
C GLN A 39 2.24 -6.66 -11.16
N GLN A 40 1.42 -5.65 -10.87
CA GLN A 40 1.90 -4.42 -10.25
C GLN A 40 2.31 -4.64 -8.79
N SER A 41 1.53 -5.41 -8.02
CA SER A 41 1.88 -5.77 -6.65
C SER A 41 3.21 -6.53 -6.59
N GLN A 42 3.36 -7.55 -7.43
CA GLN A 42 4.57 -8.36 -7.51
C GLN A 42 5.81 -7.51 -7.83
N LYS A 43 5.70 -6.57 -8.79
CA LYS A 43 6.81 -5.65 -9.09
C LYS A 43 7.19 -4.78 -7.89
N LEU A 44 6.21 -4.32 -7.12
CA LEU A 44 6.45 -3.54 -5.92
C LEU A 44 7.07 -4.40 -4.81
N GLU A 45 6.63 -5.64 -4.65
CA GLU A 45 7.21 -6.61 -3.72
C GLU A 45 8.67 -6.89 -4.09
N ASP A 46 8.98 -7.16 -5.36
CA ASP A 46 10.35 -7.35 -5.85
C ASP A 46 11.24 -6.11 -5.63
N GLU A 47 10.67 -4.90 -5.74
CA GLU A 47 11.38 -3.64 -5.45
C GLU A 47 11.64 -3.48 -3.95
N VAL A 48 10.67 -3.82 -3.10
CA VAL A 48 10.82 -3.81 -1.65
C VAL A 48 11.86 -4.82 -1.20
N ASP A 49 11.85 -6.04 -1.74
CA ASP A 49 12.83 -7.07 -1.39
C ASP A 49 14.26 -6.65 -1.76
N ARG A 50 14.42 -6.00 -2.92
CA ARG A 50 15.71 -5.42 -3.34
C ARG A 50 16.18 -4.31 -2.40
N GLU A 51 15.28 -3.42 -1.97
CA GLU A 51 15.61 -2.36 -1.02
C GLU A 51 15.91 -2.92 0.38
N MET A 52 15.18 -3.94 0.83
CA MET A 52 15.44 -4.61 2.11
C MET A 52 16.78 -5.34 2.10
N ALA A 53 17.15 -6.00 0.99
CA ALA A 53 18.47 -6.60 0.84
C ALA A 53 19.59 -5.55 0.88
N ARG A 54 19.38 -4.39 0.24
CA ARG A 54 20.33 -3.27 0.29
C ARG A 54 20.48 -2.72 1.70
N LEU A 55 19.38 -2.50 2.41
CA LEU A 55 19.39 -2.01 3.79
C LEU A 55 20.04 -3.01 4.75
N ASN A 56 19.78 -4.31 4.61
CA ASN A 56 20.40 -5.33 5.44
C ASN A 56 21.92 -5.42 5.19
N GLY A 57 22.36 -5.34 3.94
CA GLY A 57 23.79 -5.30 3.62
C GLY A 57 24.50 -4.02 4.07
N GLU A 58 23.79 -2.88 4.13
CA GLU A 58 24.28 -1.65 4.76
C GLU A 58 24.33 -1.78 6.29
N LEU A 59 23.32 -2.42 6.90
CA LEU A 59 23.24 -2.66 8.35
C LEU A 59 24.36 -3.58 8.83
N GLU A 60 24.69 -4.64 8.10
CA GLU A 60 25.81 -5.53 8.42
C GLU A 60 27.16 -4.81 8.37
N LYS A 61 27.34 -3.88 7.43
CA LYS A 61 28.54 -3.03 7.36
C LYS A 61 28.62 -2.05 8.54
N GLU A 62 27.50 -1.43 8.91
CA GLU A 62 27.45 -0.54 10.08
C GLU A 62 27.67 -1.31 11.39
N ALA A 63 27.07 -2.49 11.56
CA ALA A 63 27.26 -3.32 12.73
C ALA A 63 28.72 -3.81 12.84
N GLY A 64 29.32 -4.26 11.74
CA GLY A 64 30.75 -4.60 11.67
C GLY A 64 31.66 -3.41 12.01
N ALA A 65 31.29 -2.20 11.61
CA ALA A 65 32.04 -0.98 11.94
C ALA A 65 31.89 -0.56 13.41
N ARG A 66 30.69 -0.72 14.01
CA ARG A 66 30.42 -0.34 15.40
C ARG A 66 31.04 -1.28 16.43
N VAL A 67 31.20 -2.57 16.12
CA VAL A 67 31.93 -3.50 17.00
C VAL A 67 33.41 -3.09 17.16
N GLY A 68 33.97 -2.36 16.20
CA GLY A 68 35.34 -1.81 16.30
C GLY A 68 35.48 -0.50 17.09
N ALA A 69 34.38 0.16 17.49
CA ALA A 69 34.40 1.52 18.02
C ALA A 69 33.74 1.67 19.41
N SER A 70 33.66 0.60 20.20
CA SER A 70 33.18 0.64 21.59
C SER A 70 34.27 1.17 22.54
N GLY A 71 34.58 2.46 22.46
CA GLY A 71 35.18 3.21 23.57
C GLY A 71 34.07 4.03 24.26
N PRO A 72 33.87 3.90 25.58
CA PRO A 72 32.77 4.55 26.28
C PRO A 72 33.09 6.01 26.62
N ASP A 73 32.02 6.75 26.89
CA ASP A 73 31.98 8.12 27.42
C ASP A 73 32.29 9.26 26.45
N MET A 74 31.23 9.94 25.99
CA MET A 74 31.01 11.39 26.19
C MET A 74 29.82 11.90 25.34
N ASP A 75 28.94 12.66 26.02
CA ASP A 75 28.00 13.68 25.53
C ASP A 75 26.79 13.30 24.65
N GLU A 76 25.66 13.04 25.33
CA GLU A 76 24.29 12.88 24.79
C GLU A 76 23.78 14.08 23.95
N ALA A 77 24.40 15.25 24.03
CA ALA A 77 23.94 16.44 23.31
C ALA A 77 24.24 16.41 21.79
N ALA A 78 25.21 15.61 21.33
CA ALA A 78 25.62 15.60 19.93
C ALA A 78 24.76 14.71 19.02
N THR A 79 23.99 13.78 19.58
CA THR A 79 23.31 12.73 18.80
C THR A 79 22.23 13.29 17.86
N ASN A 80 21.52 14.36 18.23
CA ASN A 80 20.45 14.92 17.40
C ASN A 80 20.92 15.73 16.18
N VAL A 81 22.18 16.18 16.15
CA VAL A 81 22.73 16.90 14.98
C VAL A 81 23.37 15.94 13.97
N VAL A 82 23.89 14.81 14.43
CA VAL A 82 24.59 13.84 13.56
C VAL A 82 23.62 13.10 12.63
N VAL A 83 22.34 12.90 13.00
CA VAL A 83 21.37 12.21 12.14
C VAL A 83 21.13 12.94 10.80
N LYS A 84 21.38 14.25 10.71
CA LYS A 84 21.26 15.00 9.44
C LYS A 84 22.54 15.06 8.62
N ARG A 85 23.68 14.70 9.21
CA ARG A 85 24.96 14.64 8.50
C ARG A 85 25.31 13.18 8.34
N ALA A 86 24.88 12.59 7.23
CA ALA A 86 25.41 11.32 6.75
C ALA A 86 26.88 11.51 6.37
N VAL A 87 27.74 11.63 7.39
CA VAL A 87 29.19 11.71 7.25
C VAL A 87 29.67 10.28 7.04
N ARG A 88 30.10 9.97 5.83
CA ARG A 88 30.82 8.72 5.58
C ARG A 88 32.30 8.98 5.83
N ILE A 89 32.82 8.41 6.91
CA ILE A 89 34.25 8.44 7.25
C ILE A 89 34.93 7.33 6.43
N ILE A 90 35.81 7.70 5.51
CA ILE A 90 36.72 6.75 4.85
C ILE A 90 38.14 7.27 5.04
N GLY A 91 38.98 6.48 5.71
CA GLY A 91 40.42 6.73 5.81
C GLY A 91 40.80 8.07 6.45
N GLY A 92 40.04 8.54 7.45
CA GLY A 92 40.33 9.78 8.17
C GLY A 92 39.92 11.07 7.46
N LEU A 93 39.30 11.00 6.28
CA LEU A 93 38.78 12.17 5.58
C LEU A 93 37.26 12.27 5.76
N VAL A 94 36.81 13.35 6.40
CA VAL A 94 35.39 13.69 6.58
C VAL A 94 34.84 14.22 5.25
N LEU A 95 34.21 13.35 4.47
CA LEU A 95 33.50 13.74 3.26
C LEU A 95 32.10 14.22 3.65
N GLU A 96 31.88 15.53 3.60
CA GLU A 96 30.55 16.12 3.76
C GLU A 96 29.70 15.71 2.55
N ALA A 97 28.73 14.80 2.76
CA ALA A 97 27.84 14.38 1.70
C ALA A 97 27.05 15.60 1.18
N PRO A 98 27.03 15.85 -0.15
CA PRO A 98 26.44 17.06 -0.69
C PRO A 98 24.94 17.11 -0.34
N VAL A 99 24.56 18.16 0.40
CA VAL A 99 23.16 18.49 0.70
C VAL A 99 22.48 18.79 -0.62
N THR A 100 21.91 17.76 -1.25
CA THR A 100 21.16 17.94 -2.48
C THR A 100 19.99 18.87 -2.19
N LYS A 101 20.01 20.06 -2.81
CA LYS A 101 18.91 21.02 -2.69
C LYS A 101 17.65 20.32 -3.17
N LYS A 102 16.59 20.31 -2.34
CA LYS A 102 15.30 19.72 -2.72
C LYS A 102 14.85 20.37 -4.02
N LYS A 103 14.77 19.59 -5.10
CA LYS A 103 14.34 20.07 -6.41
C LYS A 103 12.95 20.69 -6.26
N GLN A 104 12.82 21.99 -6.58
CA GLN A 104 11.52 22.64 -6.62
C GLN A 104 10.65 21.88 -7.64
N LEU A 105 9.53 21.34 -7.17
CA LEU A 105 8.62 20.59 -8.02
C LEU A 105 7.98 21.54 -9.02
N THR A 106 7.99 21.16 -10.29
CA THR A 106 7.25 21.91 -11.31
C THR A 106 5.76 21.97 -10.93
N ARG A 107 5.06 23.06 -11.25
CA ARG A 107 3.62 23.24 -10.94
C ARG A 107 2.75 22.02 -11.32
N LYS A 108 3.06 21.35 -12.44
CA LYS A 108 2.37 20.11 -12.88
C LYS A 108 2.63 18.91 -11.95
N GLN A 109 3.85 18.77 -11.43
CA GLN A 109 4.21 17.70 -10.49
C GLN A 109 3.54 17.92 -9.13
N ALA A 110 3.47 19.17 -8.65
CA ALA A 110 2.74 19.52 -7.45
C ALA A 110 1.25 19.13 -7.55
N LYS A 111 0.58 19.49 -8.65
CA LYS A 111 -0.82 19.08 -8.92
C LYS A 111 -1.01 17.56 -8.98
N ARG A 112 -0.05 16.81 -9.53
CA ARG A 112 -0.12 15.33 -9.55
C ARG A 112 0.01 14.73 -8.16
N LYS A 113 0.90 15.26 -7.33
CA LYS A 113 1.04 14.85 -5.93
C LYS A 113 -0.21 15.18 -5.12
N GLU A 114 -0.78 16.36 -5.29
CA GLU A 114 -2.03 16.77 -4.67
C GLU A 114 -3.18 15.80 -4.99
N LYS A 115 -3.38 15.46 -6.27
CA LYS A 115 -4.37 14.46 -6.68
C LYS A 115 -4.12 13.06 -6.10
N MET A 116 -2.86 12.68 -5.93
CA MET A 116 -2.50 11.40 -5.31
C MET A 116 -2.82 11.40 -3.82
N VAL A 117 -2.51 12.50 -3.13
CA VAL A 117 -2.83 12.70 -1.70
C VAL A 117 -4.35 12.71 -1.51
N GLU A 118 -5.10 13.45 -2.32
CA GLU A 118 -6.57 13.49 -2.27
C GLU A 118 -7.20 12.11 -2.43
N ARG A 119 -6.71 11.32 -3.40
CA ARG A 119 -7.12 9.91 -3.57
C ARG A 119 -6.77 9.07 -2.35
N GLY A 120 -5.58 9.25 -1.79
CA GLY A 120 -5.14 8.56 -0.56
C GLY A 120 -6.04 8.88 0.63
N LEU A 121 -6.42 10.15 0.80
CA LEU A 121 -7.34 10.59 1.85
C LEU A 121 -8.73 9.97 1.67
N ALA A 122 -9.29 9.96 0.45
CA ALA A 122 -10.58 9.34 0.18
C ALA A 122 -10.59 7.82 0.47
N VAL A 123 -9.51 7.12 0.12
CA VAL A 123 -9.35 5.69 0.47
C VAL A 123 -9.25 5.51 1.98
N ASN A 124 -8.45 6.33 2.66
CA ASN A 124 -8.31 6.28 4.11
C ASN A 124 -9.63 6.53 4.85
N ASP A 125 -10.45 7.47 4.39
CA ASP A 125 -11.78 7.74 4.94
C ASP A 125 -12.71 6.53 4.78
N SER A 126 -12.65 5.87 3.62
CA SER A 126 -13.45 4.67 3.36
C SER A 126 -13.05 3.50 4.27
N LEU A 127 -11.75 3.34 4.53
CA LEU A 127 -11.22 2.31 5.43
C LEU A 127 -11.56 2.61 6.89
N SER A 128 -11.45 3.89 7.30
CA SER A 128 -11.82 4.35 8.63
C SER A 128 -13.29 4.07 8.93
N LYS A 129 -14.20 4.38 8.00
CA LYS A 129 -15.64 4.06 8.13
C LYS A 129 -15.90 2.56 8.28
N LYS A 130 -15.21 1.71 7.51
CA LYS A 130 -15.32 0.24 7.62
C LYS A 130 -14.80 -0.25 8.98
N TRP A 131 -13.70 0.31 9.45
CA TRP A 131 -13.12 -0.01 10.74
C TRP A 131 -14.05 0.37 11.89
N ASP A 132 -14.65 1.56 11.85
CA ASP A 132 -15.61 2.02 12.86
C ASP A 132 -16.91 1.19 12.84
N HIS A 133 -17.38 0.81 11.65
CA HIS A 133 -18.49 -0.12 11.54
C HIS A 133 -18.14 -1.48 12.17
N LYS A 134 -16.96 -2.04 11.87
CA LYS A 134 -16.50 -3.29 12.48
C LYS A 134 -16.41 -3.20 14.00
N LYS A 135 -15.83 -2.12 14.54
CA LYS A 135 -15.79 -1.87 16.00
C LYS A 135 -17.18 -1.86 16.62
N ARG A 136 -18.15 -1.18 16.01
CA ARG A 136 -19.55 -1.15 16.49
C ARG A 136 -20.18 -2.54 16.50
N CYS A 137 -20.01 -3.32 15.43
CA CYS A 137 -20.52 -4.69 15.37
C CYS A 137 -19.89 -5.60 16.43
N VAL A 138 -18.58 -5.47 16.67
CA VAL A 138 -17.88 -6.23 17.72
C VAL A 138 -18.40 -5.83 19.11
N LYS A 139 -18.60 -4.54 19.37
CA LYS A 139 -19.16 -4.04 20.63
C LYS A 139 -20.58 -4.55 20.88
N LEU A 140 -21.46 -4.48 19.89
CA LEU A 140 -22.83 -5.01 19.98
C LEU A 140 -22.84 -6.51 20.27
N ARG A 141 -21.99 -7.28 19.58
CA ARG A 141 -21.89 -8.73 19.82
C ARG A 141 -21.39 -9.05 21.22
N ALA A 142 -20.46 -8.26 21.75
CA ALA A 142 -19.98 -8.42 23.12
C ALA A 142 -21.08 -8.08 24.15
N GLN A 143 -21.90 -7.05 23.88
CA GLN A 143 -23.05 -6.70 24.73
C GLN A 143 -24.10 -7.82 24.76
N ILE A 144 -24.52 -8.33 23.59
CA ILE A 144 -25.47 -9.45 23.49
C ILE A 144 -24.94 -10.67 24.26
N ARG A 145 -23.67 -11.03 24.07
CA ARG A 145 -23.07 -12.16 24.81
C ARG A 145 -23.07 -11.95 26.32
N ASN A 146 -22.85 -10.72 26.79
CA ASN A 146 -22.89 -10.41 28.23
C ASN A 146 -24.32 -10.47 28.77
N GLU A 147 -25.31 -10.00 28.01
CA GLU A 147 -26.74 -10.12 28.37
C GLU A 147 -27.17 -11.59 28.45
N ASP A 148 -26.74 -12.42 27.48
CA ASP A 148 -27.00 -13.87 27.47
C ASP A 148 -26.36 -14.61 28.65
N LEU A 149 -25.31 -14.05 29.28
CA LEU A 149 -24.66 -14.61 30.47
C LEU A 149 -25.31 -14.19 31.79
N HIS A 150 -26.14 -13.14 31.77
CA HIS A 150 -26.80 -12.60 32.96
C HIS A 150 -28.29 -12.98 33.07
N ASN A 151 -28.85 -13.64 32.04
CA ASN A 151 -30.18 -14.25 32.04
C ASN A 151 -30.08 -15.77 32.27
#